data_AF-A0AAU9CUU4-F1
#
_entry.id   AF-A0AAU9CUU4-F1
#
_cell.length_a   1.000
_cell.length_b   1.000
_cell.length_c   1.000
_cell.angle_alpha   90.00
_cell.angle_beta   90.00
_cell.angle_gamma   90.00
#
_symmetry.space_group_name_H-M   'P 1'
#
loop_
_entity.id
_entity.type
_entity.pdbx_description
1 polymer ?
#
loop_
_entity_poly.entity_id
_entity_poly.type
_entity_poly.pdbx_seq_one_letter_code
_entity_poly.pdbx_strand_id
1 'polypeptide(L)'
;MRLARSDPEGFEARRRQLIEAHIAARPPEDRERLRRLQWRIDREIQRHGNPLGACVHLHRWMFDSLARQQQALETLLNGASATPRQTARVVPLRPQR
;
A
#
# COMPACT_ATOMS: atom_id res chain seq x y z
N MET A 1 19.86 -0.73 -13.86
CA MET A 1 19.40 -0.44 -15.25
C MET A 1 20.01 -1.35 -16.30
N ARG A 2 21.31 -1.75 -16.25
CA ARG A 2 21.89 -2.69 -17.24
C ARG A 2 21.14 -4.03 -17.34
N LEU A 3 20.87 -4.69 -16.21
CA LEU A 3 20.18 -6.00 -16.20
C LEU A 3 18.76 -5.93 -16.79
N ALA A 4 17.94 -4.94 -16.43
CA ALA A 4 16.60 -4.77 -16.99
C ALA A 4 16.57 -4.45 -18.49
N ARG A 5 17.69 -3.99 -19.07
CA ARG A 5 17.81 -3.75 -20.52
C ARG A 5 18.30 -4.96 -21.29
N SER A 6 19.13 -5.81 -20.67
CA SER A 6 19.71 -6.99 -21.30
C SER A 6 18.87 -8.26 -21.07
N ASP A 7 18.21 -8.36 -19.92
CA ASP A 7 17.38 -9.49 -19.49
C ASP A 7 16.24 -8.99 -18.57
N PRO A 8 15.14 -8.49 -19.16
CA PRO A 8 13.99 -8.00 -18.41
C PRO A 8 13.32 -9.09 -17.54
N GLU A 9 13.26 -10.32 -18.04
CA GLU A 9 12.59 -11.43 -17.34
C GLU A 9 13.40 -11.89 -16.12
N GLY A 10 14.72 -12.04 -16.26
CA GLY A 10 15.61 -12.39 -15.15
C GLY A 10 15.65 -11.30 -14.09
N PHE A 11 15.57 -10.02 -14.49
CA PHE A 11 15.41 -8.91 -13.54
C PHE A 11 14.12 -9.06 -12.72
N GLU A 12 12.98 -9.30 -13.37
CA GLU A 12 11.69 -9.45 -12.68
C GLU A 12 11.62 -10.71 -11.81
N ALA A 13 12.23 -11.81 -12.25
CA ALA A 13 12.38 -13.01 -11.45
C ALA A 13 13.18 -12.74 -10.18
N ARG A 14 14.31 -12.03 -10.29
CA ARG A 14 15.14 -11.68 -9.14
C ARG A 14 14.43 -10.72 -8.20
N ARG A 15 13.69 -9.75 -8.73
CA ARG A 15 12.86 -8.82 -7.95
C ARG A 15 11.84 -9.59 -7.10
N ARG A 16 11.09 -10.52 -7.71
CA ARG A 16 10.11 -11.36 -6.98
C ARG A 16 10.77 -12.20 -5.88
N GLN A 17 11.91 -12.81 -6.15
CA GLN A 17 12.63 -13.61 -5.15
C GLN A 17 13.04 -12.77 -3.93
N LEU A 18 13.60 -11.58 -4.14
CA LEU A 18 14.02 -10.70 -3.05
C LEU A 18 12.83 -10.25 -2.19
N ILE A 19 11.70 -9.94 -2.83
CA ILE A 19 10.48 -9.56 -2.13
C ILE A 19 9.93 -10.72 -1.29
N GLU A 20 9.80 -11.92 -1.86
CA GLU A 20 9.28 -13.06 -1.10
C GLU A 20 10.21 -13.43 0.06
N ALA A 21 11.53 -13.41 -0.16
CA ALA A 21 12.50 -13.62 0.92
C ALA A 21 12.33 -12.58 2.04
N HIS A 22 12.10 -11.31 1.69
CA HIS A 22 11.85 -10.26 2.67
C HIS A 22 10.56 -10.50 3.46
N ILE A 23 9.47 -10.89 2.79
CA ILE A 23 8.19 -11.18 3.45
C ILE A 23 8.32 -12.40 4.36
N ALA A 24 8.95 -13.48 3.89
CA ALA A 24 9.13 -14.71 4.65
C ALA A 24 9.94 -14.51 5.94
N ALA A 25 10.90 -13.58 5.92
CA ALA A 25 11.74 -13.24 7.09
C ALA A 25 10.98 -12.48 8.19
N ARG A 26 9.76 -12.02 7.96
CA ARG A 26 8.97 -11.25 8.95
C ARG A 26 8.15 -12.15 9.87
N PRO A 27 7.76 -11.66 11.06
CA PRO A 27 6.84 -12.37 11.95
C PRO A 27 5.52 -12.73 11.25
N PRO A 28 4.88 -13.88 11.56
CA PRO A 28 3.65 -14.34 10.89
C PRO A 28 2.52 -13.30 10.82
N GLU A 29 2.37 -12.50 11.87
CA GLU A 29 1.38 -11.42 11.99
C GLU A 29 1.55 -10.32 10.93
N ASP A 30 2.78 -10.08 10.47
CA ASP A 30 3.09 -9.03 9.48
C ASP A 30 3.06 -9.56 8.05
N ARG A 31 3.32 -10.86 7.84
CA ARG A 31 3.46 -11.45 6.48
C ARG A 31 2.25 -11.19 5.62
N GLU A 32 1.07 -11.41 6.18
CA GLU A 32 -0.19 -11.30 5.46
C GLU A 32 -0.48 -9.84 5.06
N ARG A 33 -0.19 -8.88 5.96
CA ARG A 33 -0.26 -7.45 5.63
C ARG A 33 0.71 -7.08 4.50
N LEU A 34 1.94 -7.58 4.54
CA LEU A 34 2.96 -7.30 3.53
C LEU A 34 2.60 -7.91 2.17
N ARG A 35 2.04 -9.12 2.13
CA ARG A 35 1.55 -9.73 0.89
C ARG A 35 0.45 -8.93 0.23
N ARG A 36 -0.51 -8.43 1.02
CA ARG A 36 -1.56 -7.52 0.49
C ARG A 36 -0.97 -6.21 -0.05
N LEU A 37 0.02 -5.65 0.62
CA LEU A 37 0.73 -4.45 0.14
C LEU A 37 1.45 -4.75 -1.19
N GLN A 38 2.19 -5.86 -1.25
CA GLN A 38 2.91 -6.27 -2.46
C GLN A 38 1.94 -6.49 -3.63
N TRP A 39 0.81 -7.18 -3.40
CA TRP A 39 -0.22 -7.35 -4.42
C TRP A 39 -0.73 -6.01 -4.94
N ARG A 40 -1.00 -5.04 -4.05
CA ARG A 40 -1.46 -3.72 -4.44
C ARG A 40 -0.41 -2.97 -5.27
N ILE A 41 0.86 -3.07 -4.90
CA ILE A 41 1.99 -2.50 -5.66
C ILE A 41 2.03 -3.11 -7.07
N ASP A 42 1.95 -4.43 -7.17
CA ASP A 42 1.99 -5.13 -8.47
C ASP A 42 0.79 -4.76 -9.36
N ARG A 43 -0.40 -4.60 -8.78
CA ARG A 43 -1.58 -4.11 -9.52
C ARG A 43 -1.42 -2.68 -10.01
N GLU A 44 -0.85 -1.79 -9.21
CA GLU A 44 -0.62 -0.41 -9.64
C GLU A 44 0.42 -0.36 -10.77
N ILE A 45 1.51 -1.13 -10.64
CA ILE A 45 2.51 -1.25 -11.71
C ILE A 45 1.88 -1.77 -13.01
N GLN A 46 1.03 -2.80 -12.94
CA GLN A 46 0.32 -3.35 -14.11
C GLN A 46 -0.65 -2.34 -14.74
N ARG A 47 -1.27 -1.49 -13.92
CA ARG A 47 -2.24 -0.48 -14.38
C ARG A 47 -1.56 0.68 -15.11
N HIS A 48 -0.33 1.01 -14.74
CA HIS A 48 0.42 2.07 -15.41
C HIS A 48 1.04 1.59 -16.72
N GLY A 49 0.87 2.38 -17.79
CA GLY A 49 1.44 2.07 -19.10
C GLY A 49 2.97 2.22 -19.21
N ASN A 50 3.64 2.73 -18.16
CA ASN A 50 5.10 2.77 -18.10
C ASN A 50 5.65 2.69 -16.65
N PRO A 51 6.89 2.18 -16.47
CA PRO A 51 7.48 1.98 -15.14
C PRO A 51 7.71 3.28 -14.34
N LEU A 52 7.99 4.40 -15.01
CA LEU A 52 8.25 5.67 -14.34
C LEU A 52 6.97 6.23 -13.71
N GLY A 53 5.85 6.14 -14.40
CA GLY A 53 4.53 6.53 -13.89
C GLY A 53 4.15 5.74 -12.65
N ALA A 54 4.37 4.42 -12.68
CA ALA A 54 4.20 3.58 -11.50
C ALA A 54 5.10 4.02 -10.34
N CYS A 55 6.38 4.28 -10.62
CA CYS A 55 7.33 4.72 -9.60
C CYS A 55 6.92 6.04 -8.93
N VAL A 56 6.49 7.03 -9.70
CA VAL A 56 6.01 8.31 -9.18
C VAL A 56 4.75 8.11 -8.33
N HIS A 57 3.82 7.28 -8.78
CA HIS A 57 2.59 7.00 -8.04
C HIS A 57 2.86 6.28 -6.71
N LEU A 58 3.73 5.28 -6.72
CA LEU A 58 4.13 4.55 -5.51
C LEU A 58 4.83 5.48 -4.50
N HIS A 59 5.71 6.36 -4.95
CA HIS A 59 6.32 7.37 -4.08
C HIS A 59 5.27 8.28 -3.45
N ARG A 60 4.27 8.73 -4.22
CA ARG A 60 3.17 9.53 -3.68
C ARG A 60 2.43 8.79 -2.55
N TRP A 61 2.10 7.51 -2.73
CA TRP A 61 1.48 6.72 -1.65
C TRP A 61 2.33 6.61 -0.39
N MET A 62 3.66 6.48 -0.55
CA MET A 62 4.58 6.49 0.59
C MET A 62 4.54 7.83 1.33
N PHE A 63 4.59 8.95 0.60
CA PHE A 63 4.47 10.29 1.17
C PHE A 63 3.10 10.51 1.84
N ASP A 64 2.01 10.09 1.22
CA ASP A 64 0.67 10.17 1.80
C ASP A 64 0.58 9.36 3.11
N SER A 65 1.25 8.21 3.19
CA SER A 65 1.34 7.42 4.42
C SER A 65 2.14 8.15 5.51
N LEU A 66 3.27 8.74 5.16
CA LEU A 66 4.08 9.52 6.08
C LEU A 66 3.30 10.72 6.64
N ALA A 67 2.61 11.47 5.76
CA ALA A 67 1.78 12.61 6.15
C ALA A 67 0.67 12.19 7.13
N ARG A 68 0.00 11.05 6.88
CA ARG A 68 -0.99 10.51 7.83
C ARG A 68 -0.39 10.16 9.18
N GLN A 69 0.83 9.62 9.21
CA GLN A 69 1.52 9.28 10.46
C GLN A 69 1.93 10.55 11.22
N GLN A 70 2.42 11.58 10.53
CA GLN A 70 2.73 12.87 11.12
C GLN A 70 1.48 13.51 11.75
N GLN A 71 0.38 13.55 11.01
CA GLN A 71 -0.89 14.06 11.51
C GLN A 71 -1.40 13.28 12.73
N ALA A 72 -1.30 11.94 12.71
CA ALA A 72 -1.68 11.12 13.85
C ALA A 72 -0.83 11.42 15.09
N LEU A 73 0.47 11.61 14.91
CA LEU A 73 1.39 11.97 15.99
C LEU A 73 1.09 13.37 16.54
N GLU A 74 0.89 14.36 15.69
CA GLU A 74 0.48 15.72 16.08
C GLU A 74 -0.83 15.72 16.87
N THR A 75 -1.81 14.90 16.44
CA THR A 75 -3.10 14.75 17.13
C THR A 75 -2.91 14.21 18.55
N LEU A 76 -2.06 13.20 18.72
CA LEU A 76 -1.74 12.61 20.02
C LEU A 76 -1.00 13.59 20.94
N LEU A 77 -0.04 14.36 20.40
CA LEU A 77 0.74 15.33 21.16
C LEU A 77 -0.06 16.56 21.58
N ASN A 78 -0.91 17.07 20.69
CA ASN A 78 -1.69 18.28 20.94
C ASN A 78 -2.98 18.01 21.72
N GLY A 79 -3.22 16.76 22.14
CA GLY A 79 -4.40 16.38 22.92
C GLY A 79 -5.72 16.64 22.20
N ALA A 80 -5.71 16.71 20.85
CA ALA A 80 -6.92 16.96 20.08
C ALA A 80 -7.90 15.81 20.30
N SER A 81 -8.97 16.10 21.06
CA SER A 81 -10.03 15.17 21.38
C SER A 81 -10.64 14.61 20.11
N ALA A 82 -10.84 13.29 20.07
CA ALA A 82 -11.55 12.60 19.00
C ALA A 82 -12.78 13.41 18.58
N THR A 83 -12.87 13.76 17.28
CA THR A 83 -14.09 14.32 16.72
C THR A 83 -15.25 13.39 17.10
N PRO A 84 -16.36 13.92 17.65
CA PRO A 84 -17.46 13.09 18.10
C PRO A 84 -17.90 12.18 16.96
N ARG A 85 -18.01 10.88 17.26
CA ARG A 85 -18.37 9.85 16.29
C ARG A 85 -19.76 10.17 15.75
N GLN A 86 -19.84 10.72 14.54
CA GLN A 86 -21.12 10.94 13.86
C GLN A 86 -21.77 9.58 13.65
N THR A 87 -22.88 9.36 14.36
CA THR A 87 -23.72 8.18 14.18
C THR A 87 -24.67 8.46 13.02
N ALA A 88 -24.66 7.56 12.02
CA ALA A 88 -25.63 7.61 10.94
C ALA A 88 -26.94 6.92 11.39
N ARG A 89 -28.08 7.44 10.93
CA ARG A 89 -29.37 6.77 11.10
C ARG A 89 -29.42 5.55 10.17
N VAL A 90 -29.52 4.35 10.72
CA VAL A 90 -29.72 3.12 9.95
C VAL A 90 -31.12 3.16 9.33
N VAL A 91 -31.18 3.22 8.00
CA VAL A 91 -32.43 3.12 7.23
C VAL A 91 -32.58 1.67 6.77
N PRO A 92 -33.72 1.01 7.05
CA PRO A 92 -33.93 -0.36 6.59
C PRO A 92 -33.95 -0.42 5.05
N LEU A 93 -33.20 -1.37 4.49
CA LEU A 93 -33.23 -1.65 3.06
C LEU A 93 -34.61 -2.23 2.71
N ARG A 94 -35.34 -1.52 1.86
CA ARG A 94 -36.64 -1.98 1.35
C ARG A 94 -36.41 -3.25 0.53
N PRO A 95 -37.07 -4.38 0.82
CA PRO A 95 -36.92 -5.58 0.00
C PRO A 95 -37.46 -5.27 -1.40
N GLN A 96 -36.66 -5.56 -2.43
CA GLN A 96 -37.13 -5.56 -3.81
C GLN A 96 -38.05 -6.78 -3.99
N ARG A 97 -39.28 -6.52 -4.43
CA ARG A 97 -40.24 -7.54 -4.85
C ARG A 97 -39.91 -8.04 -6.24
#